data_AF-A0A5J4NAU4-F1
#
_entry.id   AF-A0A5J4NAU4-F1
#
_cell.length_a   1.000
_cell.length_b   1.000
_cell.length_c   1.000
_cell.angle_alpha   90.00
_cell.angle_beta   90.00
_cell.angle_gamma   90.00
#
_symmetry.space_group_name_H-M   'P 1'
#
loop_
_entity.id
_entity.type
_entity.pdbx_description
1 polymer ?
#
loop_
_entity_poly.entity_id
_entity_poly.type
_entity_poly.pdbx_seq_one_letter_code
_entity_poly.pdbx_strand_id
1 'polypeptide(L)'
;MCEPSAKEQTILKLDIDSAAGPSVSFPAGLVVKPRPTGPKSYAVRSLEFTAVCYWVTGFLFLGISCLVVFLFLLYAIIKHISLLVLFTVGVPDRDGKVRIDSEDYLLETLYTTILLLFVTSYIYYWHCDAGAEDRGSHPWRRIRYWGLWNRMANYFPINLVLSEELLKSDHILCVSRDENLRNSSFGGLPRNMNYLVGYHPHGVFSTGAFINFMTEATGFSIAFPGLTPWLAVLKAHFKSPFYRDYLMSLGKLETVHDTGWSV
;
A
#
# COMPACT_ATOMS: atom_id res chain seq x y z
N MET A 1 33.72 10.23 -47.62
CA MET A 1 32.31 10.33 -47.16
C MET A 1 31.97 9.00 -46.54
N CYS A 2 32.04 8.91 -45.20
CA CYS A 2 31.83 7.68 -44.45
C CYS A 2 30.39 7.63 -43.93
N GLU A 3 29.69 6.53 -44.24
CA GLU A 3 28.44 6.13 -43.59
C GLU A 3 28.70 5.68 -42.14
N PRO A 4 27.79 5.94 -41.19
CA PRO A 4 27.90 5.38 -39.85
C PRO A 4 27.26 3.99 -39.78
N SER A 5 28.09 3.02 -39.40
CA SER A 5 27.74 1.63 -39.07
C SER A 5 26.74 1.58 -37.90
N ALA A 6 25.61 0.91 -38.13
CA ALA A 6 24.63 0.54 -37.13
C ALA A 6 25.22 -0.50 -36.17
N LYS A 7 25.33 -0.16 -34.88
CA LYS A 7 25.67 -1.12 -33.83
C LYS A 7 24.42 -1.91 -33.45
N GLU A 8 24.44 -3.20 -33.74
CA GLU A 8 23.49 -4.21 -33.25
C GLU A 8 23.42 -4.20 -31.72
N GLN A 9 22.23 -3.94 -31.17
CA GLN A 9 21.89 -4.24 -29.79
C GLN A 9 21.44 -5.70 -29.72
N THR A 10 22.35 -6.61 -29.37
CA THR A 10 22.03 -8.01 -29.11
C THR A 10 21.23 -8.12 -27.80
N ILE A 11 19.91 -8.19 -27.92
CA ILE A 11 18.98 -8.45 -26.80
C ILE A 11 19.02 -9.96 -26.51
N LEU A 12 19.74 -10.36 -25.46
CA LEU A 12 19.66 -11.72 -24.92
C LEU A 12 18.34 -11.88 -24.16
N LYS A 13 17.42 -12.66 -24.73
CA LYS A 13 16.24 -13.21 -24.05
C LYS A 13 16.72 -14.23 -23.01
N LEU A 14 16.41 -14.01 -21.74
CA LEU A 14 16.51 -15.04 -20.71
C LEU A 14 15.10 -15.30 -20.16
N ASP A 15 14.63 -16.53 -20.35
CA ASP A 15 13.35 -17.03 -19.85
C ASP A 15 13.36 -17.07 -18.32
N ILE A 16 12.42 -16.34 -17.71
CA ILE A 16 12.23 -16.23 -16.27
C ILE A 16 11.28 -17.34 -15.82
N ASP A 17 11.71 -18.60 -15.89
CA ASP A 17 10.96 -19.73 -15.33
C ASP A 17 11.82 -20.68 -14.47
N SER A 18 13.11 -20.39 -14.26
CA SER A 18 14.01 -21.22 -13.43
C SER A 18 14.56 -20.44 -12.24
N ALA A 19 13.77 -20.37 -11.17
CA ALA A 19 14.24 -19.87 -9.87
C ALA A 19 14.56 -21.04 -8.93
N ALA A 20 15.78 -21.59 -9.02
CA ALA A 20 16.39 -22.41 -7.96
C ALA A 20 17.94 -22.52 -8.10
N GLY A 21 18.67 -21.43 -7.80
CA GLY A 21 20.13 -21.36 -7.50
C GLY A 21 21.15 -21.67 -8.63
N PRO A 22 22.46 -21.38 -8.47
CA PRO A 22 23.16 -20.42 -7.61
C PRO A 22 23.74 -19.20 -8.38
N SER A 23 23.91 -18.07 -7.67
CA SER A 23 24.72 -16.87 -8.00
C SER A 23 24.86 -16.50 -9.48
N VAL A 24 23.81 -15.92 -10.07
CA VAL A 24 23.93 -15.21 -11.36
C VAL A 24 24.53 -13.83 -11.10
N SER A 25 25.76 -13.61 -11.57
CA SER A 25 26.38 -12.30 -11.61
C SER A 25 25.74 -11.45 -12.71
N PHE A 26 25.01 -10.42 -12.33
CA PHE A 26 24.38 -9.49 -13.27
C PHE A 26 25.45 -8.52 -13.82
N PRO A 27 25.66 -8.41 -15.15
CA PRO A 27 26.49 -7.36 -15.72
C PRO A 27 25.84 -6.00 -15.41
N ALA A 28 26.66 -5.00 -15.08
CA ALA A 28 26.21 -3.66 -14.69
C ALA A 28 25.35 -3.03 -15.81
N GLY A 29 24.03 -3.06 -15.61
CA GLY A 29 23.01 -2.69 -16.57
C GLY A 29 21.64 -3.02 -16.00
N LEU A 30 21.15 -2.12 -15.15
CA LEU A 30 19.94 -2.23 -14.34
C LEU A 30 18.67 -2.34 -15.23
N VAL A 31 18.27 -3.56 -15.60
CA VAL A 31 17.01 -3.79 -16.32
C VAL A 31 15.95 -4.30 -15.36
N VAL A 32 15.17 -3.35 -14.84
CA VAL A 32 13.87 -3.62 -14.22
C VAL A 32 12.90 -4.05 -15.32
N LYS A 33 12.17 -5.14 -15.06
CA LYS A 33 11.14 -5.80 -15.87
C LYS A 33 11.11 -5.36 -17.34
N PRO A 34 11.72 -6.14 -18.27
CA PRO A 34 11.83 -5.73 -19.67
C PRO A 34 10.45 -5.44 -20.27
N ARG A 35 10.36 -4.33 -21.03
CA ARG A 35 9.13 -3.95 -21.72
C ARG A 35 8.74 -5.07 -22.70
N PRO A 36 7.46 -5.46 -22.76
CA PRO A 36 6.98 -6.31 -23.85
C PRO A 36 7.29 -5.60 -25.18
N THR A 37 8.14 -6.21 -26.01
CA THR A 37 8.58 -5.62 -27.29
C THR A 37 7.53 -5.75 -28.40
N GLY A 38 6.42 -6.43 -28.12
CA GLY A 38 5.33 -6.65 -29.08
C GLY A 38 3.95 -6.24 -28.55
N PRO A 39 2.95 -6.10 -29.45
CA PRO A 39 1.59 -5.80 -29.07
C PRO A 39 1.01 -6.92 -28.19
N LYS A 40 0.50 -6.55 -27.02
CA LYS A 40 -0.21 -7.49 -26.13
C LYS A 40 -1.52 -7.94 -26.76
N SER A 41 -1.89 -9.20 -26.52
CA SER A 41 -3.23 -9.72 -26.85
C SER A 41 -4.32 -8.87 -26.20
N TYR A 42 -5.48 -8.74 -26.88
CA TYR A 42 -6.63 -8.00 -26.38
C TYR A 42 -7.07 -8.49 -24.98
N ALA A 43 -7.08 -9.80 -24.75
CA ALA A 43 -7.46 -10.37 -23.46
C ALA A 43 -6.54 -9.90 -22.32
N VAL A 44 -5.23 -9.84 -22.56
CA VAL A 44 -4.26 -9.35 -21.58
C VAL A 44 -4.50 -7.87 -21.29
N ARG A 45 -4.68 -7.06 -22.33
CA ARG A 45 -4.95 -5.62 -22.19
C ARG A 45 -6.26 -5.35 -21.45
N SER A 46 -7.31 -6.13 -21.74
CA SER A 46 -8.60 -6.04 -21.07
C SER A 46 -8.48 -6.39 -19.59
N LEU A 47 -7.80 -7.48 -19.23
CA LEU A 47 -7.56 -7.84 -17.82
C LEU A 47 -6.73 -6.79 -17.07
N GLU A 48 -5.72 -6.23 -17.72
CA GLU A 48 -4.92 -5.13 -17.15
C GLU A 48 -5.78 -3.87 -16.92
N PHE A 49 -6.63 -3.51 -17.88
CA PHE A 49 -7.59 -2.41 -17.74
C PHE A 49 -8.59 -2.66 -16.61
N THR A 50 -9.20 -3.85 -16.56
CA THR A 50 -10.14 -4.22 -15.49
C THR A 50 -9.48 -4.17 -14.12
N ALA A 51 -8.23 -4.59 -14.00
CA ALA A 51 -7.46 -4.49 -12.75
C ALA A 51 -7.31 -3.03 -12.30
N VAL A 52 -6.99 -2.11 -13.22
CA VAL A 52 -6.89 -0.67 -12.93
C VAL A 52 -8.25 -0.09 -12.56
N CYS A 53 -9.30 -0.41 -13.30
CA CYS A 53 -10.66 0.04 -12.97
C CYS A 53 -11.05 -0.44 -11.57
N TYR A 54 -10.81 -1.71 -11.24
CA TYR A 54 -11.08 -2.26 -9.91
C TYR A 54 -10.28 -1.57 -8.81
N TRP A 55 -9.01 -1.24 -9.05
CA TRP A 55 -8.19 -0.48 -8.10
C TRP A 55 -8.79 0.91 -7.82
N VAL A 56 -9.14 1.65 -8.88
CA VAL A 56 -9.69 3.00 -8.77
C VAL A 56 -11.08 2.99 -8.12
N THR A 57 -11.97 2.09 -8.55
CA THR A 57 -13.31 1.97 -7.97
C THR A 57 -13.26 1.40 -6.55
N GLY A 58 -12.25 0.60 -6.22
CA GLY A 58 -12.00 0.09 -4.87
C GLY A 58 -11.80 1.20 -3.85
N PHE A 59 -11.06 2.26 -4.17
CA PHE A 59 -10.91 3.41 -3.27
C PHE A 59 -12.24 4.16 -3.04
N LEU A 60 -13.03 4.34 -4.10
CA LEU A 60 -14.35 4.96 -3.99
C LEU A 60 -15.30 4.10 -3.15
N PHE A 61 -15.31 2.79 -3.39
CA PHE A 61 -16.15 1.85 -2.67
C PHE A 61 -15.74 1.74 -1.20
N LEU A 62 -14.44 1.81 -0.88
CA LEU A 62 -13.95 1.83 0.49
C LEU A 62 -14.40 3.09 1.23
N GLY A 63 -14.39 4.24 0.56
CA GLY A 63 -14.94 5.49 1.09
C GLY A 63 -16.44 5.41 1.37
N ILE A 64 -17.23 4.92 0.40
CA ILE A 64 -18.68 4.73 0.57
C ILE A 64 -18.97 3.69 1.66
N SER A 65 -18.23 2.58 1.70
CA SER A 65 -18.38 1.56 2.73
C SER A 65 -18.12 2.13 4.13
N CYS A 66 -17.07 2.94 4.28
CA CYS A 66 -16.79 3.64 5.53
C CYS A 66 -17.93 4.58 5.93
N LEU A 67 -18.54 5.29 4.98
CA LEU A 67 -19.71 6.13 5.22
C LEU A 67 -20.92 5.30 5.66
N VAL A 68 -21.17 4.15 5.02
CA VAL A 68 -22.27 3.24 5.40
C VAL A 68 -22.07 2.70 6.82
N VAL A 69 -20.87 2.24 7.17
CA VAL A 69 -20.56 1.81 8.55
C VAL A 69 -20.77 2.95 9.54
N PHE A 70 -20.33 4.16 9.19
CA PHE A 70 -20.54 5.33 10.05
C PHE A 70 -22.03 5.65 10.26
N LEU A 71 -22.85 5.65 9.20
CA LEU A 71 -24.30 5.85 9.29
C LEU A 71 -24.98 4.73 10.07
N PHE A 72 -24.51 3.49 9.91
CA PHE A 72 -25.00 2.34 10.66
C PHE A 72 -24.73 2.49 12.17
N LEU A 73 -23.51 2.87 12.54
CA LEU A 73 -23.15 3.14 13.93
C LEU A 73 -23.94 4.32 14.51
N LEU A 74 -24.17 5.38 13.73
CA LEU A 74 -25.01 6.51 14.13
C LEU A 74 -26.47 6.07 14.36
N TYR A 75 -27.03 5.28 13.44
CA TYR A 75 -28.36 4.70 13.59
C TYR A 75 -28.46 3.83 14.85
N ALA A 76 -27.46 2.98 15.10
CA ALA A 76 -27.41 2.15 16.31
C ALA A 76 -27.42 3.02 17.58
N ILE A 77 -26.61 4.08 17.64
CA ILE A 77 -26.57 5.01 18.77
C ILE A 77 -27.93 5.69 18.97
N ILE A 78 -28.57 6.20 17.90
CA ILE A 78 -29.89 6.85 17.99
C ILE A 78 -30.94 5.86 18.48
N LYS A 79 -30.99 4.65 17.91
CA LYS A 79 -31.89 3.57 18.32
C LYS A 79 -31.73 3.25 19.81
N HIS A 80 -30.50 3.19 20.30
CA HIS A 80 -30.22 2.96 21.72
C HIS A 80 -30.66 4.10 22.62
N ILE A 81 -30.43 5.35 22.22
CA ILE A 81 -30.92 6.52 22.97
C ILE A 81 -32.46 6.49 23.01
N SER A 82 -33.13 6.17 21.90
CA SER A 82 -34.57 6.00 21.85
C SER A 82 -35.07 4.87 22.75
N LEU A 83 -34.40 3.71 22.77
CA LEU A 83 -34.72 2.59 23.67
C LEU A 83 -34.51 2.95 25.15
N LEU A 84 -33.45 3.71 25.47
CA LEU A 84 -33.20 4.19 26.83
C LEU A 84 -34.29 5.15 27.31
N VAL A 85 -34.70 6.08 26.44
CA VAL A 85 -35.81 7.01 26.72
C VAL A 85 -37.12 6.22 26.88
N LEU A 86 -37.38 5.25 26.00
CA LEU A 86 -38.55 4.38 26.08
C LEU A 86 -38.60 3.59 27.39
N PHE A 87 -37.47 3.06 27.85
CA PHE A 87 -37.35 2.36 29.11
C PHE A 87 -37.55 3.31 30.31
N THR A 88 -37.08 4.55 30.21
CA THR A 88 -37.15 5.54 31.29
C THR A 88 -38.55 6.14 31.44
N VAL A 89 -39.22 6.43 30.32
CA VAL A 89 -40.55 7.08 30.29
C VAL A 89 -41.68 6.05 30.26
N GLY A 90 -41.43 4.84 29.73
CA GLY A 90 -42.43 3.82 29.44
C GLY A 90 -43.26 4.14 28.19
N VAL A 91 -43.69 3.12 27.46
CA VAL A 91 -44.71 3.30 26.40
C VAL A 91 -46.08 3.42 27.09
N PRO A 92 -46.83 4.51 26.91
CA PRO A 92 -48.20 4.57 27.41
C PRO A 92 -49.09 3.65 26.57
N ASP A 93 -49.59 2.56 27.16
CA ASP A 93 -50.67 1.76 26.58
C ASP A 93 -51.97 2.59 26.54
N ARG A 94 -52.97 2.17 25.75
CA ARG A 94 -54.30 2.81 25.70
C ARG A 94 -54.99 2.90 27.07
N ASP A 95 -54.57 2.03 28.00
CA ASP A 95 -55.03 1.97 29.39
C ASP A 95 -54.05 2.61 30.40
N GLY A 96 -52.98 3.27 29.94
CA GLY A 96 -51.95 3.90 30.79
C GLY A 96 -50.99 2.94 31.48
N LYS A 97 -51.03 1.64 31.15
CA LYS A 97 -50.08 0.64 31.66
C LYS A 97 -48.86 0.57 30.76
N VAL A 98 -47.68 0.31 31.32
CA VAL A 98 -46.45 0.14 30.52
C VAL A 98 -46.26 -1.36 30.24
N ARG A 99 -46.34 -1.77 28.97
CA ARG A 99 -46.04 -3.16 28.54
C ARG A 99 -44.68 -3.20 27.84
N ILE A 100 -43.84 -4.15 28.25
CA ILE A 100 -42.53 -4.43 27.66
C ILE A 100 -42.63 -5.80 26.98
N ASP A 101 -42.72 -5.83 25.65
CA ASP A 101 -42.77 -7.09 24.88
C ASP A 101 -41.38 -7.75 24.82
N SER A 102 -41.07 -8.58 25.82
CA SER A 102 -39.72 -9.08 26.15
C SER A 102 -38.94 -9.81 25.05
N GLU A 103 -39.61 -10.46 24.09
CA GLU A 103 -38.98 -11.28 23.04
C GLU A 103 -38.16 -10.44 22.05
N ASP A 104 -38.68 -9.29 21.61
CA ASP A 104 -37.99 -8.41 20.65
C ASP A 104 -36.75 -7.74 21.27
N TYR A 105 -36.77 -7.49 22.58
CA TYR A 105 -35.64 -6.87 23.29
C TYR A 105 -34.47 -7.82 23.51
N LEU A 106 -34.70 -9.13 23.60
CA LEU A 106 -33.61 -10.09 23.88
C LEU A 106 -32.64 -10.16 22.70
N LEU A 107 -33.16 -10.30 21.48
CA LEU A 107 -32.34 -10.35 20.26
C LEU A 107 -31.59 -9.03 20.03
N GLU A 108 -32.27 -7.90 20.24
CA GLU A 108 -31.68 -6.57 20.13
C GLU A 108 -30.60 -6.33 21.20
N THR A 109 -30.83 -6.77 22.44
CA THR A 109 -29.83 -6.69 23.52
C THR A 109 -28.62 -7.56 23.22
N LEU A 110 -28.82 -8.79 22.72
CA LEU A 110 -27.72 -9.67 22.30
C LEU A 110 -26.93 -9.07 21.12
N TYR A 111 -27.61 -8.59 20.09
CA TYR A 111 -26.97 -7.95 18.93
C TYR A 111 -26.08 -6.78 19.36
N THR A 112 -26.59 -5.94 20.24
CA THR A 112 -25.95 -4.68 20.63
C THR A 112 -24.82 -4.88 21.64
N THR A 113 -24.97 -5.84 22.56
CA THR A 113 -23.86 -6.26 23.43
C THR A 113 -22.71 -6.84 22.62
N ILE A 114 -22.99 -7.69 21.62
CA ILE A 114 -21.97 -8.22 20.71
C ILE A 114 -21.29 -7.09 19.91
N LEU A 115 -22.08 -6.17 19.35
CA LEU A 115 -21.55 -5.02 18.60
C LEU A 115 -20.66 -4.13 19.48
N LEU A 116 -21.07 -3.85 20.72
CA LEU A 116 -20.29 -3.04 21.66
C LEU A 116 -18.98 -3.74 22.03
N LEU A 117 -19.01 -5.04 22.30
CA LEU A 117 -17.79 -5.84 22.55
C LEU A 117 -16.85 -5.81 21.35
N PHE A 118 -17.38 -5.92 20.13
CA PHE A 118 -16.57 -5.82 18.92
C PHE A 118 -15.96 -4.42 18.73
N VAL A 119 -16.76 -3.35 18.89
CA VAL A 119 -16.27 -1.97 18.76
C VAL A 119 -15.25 -1.63 19.84
N THR A 120 -15.51 -2.01 21.10
CA THR A 120 -14.59 -1.74 22.21
C THR A 120 -13.30 -2.55 22.10
N SER A 121 -13.36 -3.82 21.70
CA SER A 121 -12.15 -4.61 21.44
C SER A 121 -11.33 -4.05 20.27
N TYR A 122 -11.98 -3.56 19.22
CA TYR A 122 -11.29 -2.89 18.11
C TYR A 122 -10.65 -1.56 18.55
N ILE A 123 -11.36 -0.73 19.33
CA ILE A 123 -10.81 0.51 19.89
C ILE A 123 -9.63 0.21 20.82
N TYR A 124 -9.72 -0.85 21.64
CA TYR A 124 -8.62 -1.30 22.47
C TYR A 124 -7.41 -1.71 21.62
N TYR A 125 -7.60 -2.53 20.60
CA TYR A 125 -6.56 -2.88 19.62
C TYR A 125 -5.95 -1.63 18.99
N TRP A 126 -6.77 -0.68 18.54
CA TRP A 126 -6.35 0.57 17.94
C TRP A 126 -5.46 1.39 18.86
N HIS A 127 -5.82 1.49 20.14
CA HIS A 127 -5.03 2.20 21.14
C HIS A 127 -3.73 1.48 21.47
N CYS A 128 -3.74 0.15 21.57
CA CYS A 128 -2.53 -0.64 21.75
C CYS A 128 -1.57 -0.52 20.56
N ASP A 129 -2.12 -0.42 19.35
CA ASP A 129 -1.37 -0.35 18.11
C ASP A 129 -1.02 1.09 17.69
N ALA A 130 -1.37 2.09 18.49
CA ALA A 130 -1.07 3.50 18.21
C ALA A 130 0.45 3.73 18.00
N GLY A 131 0.79 4.53 16.99
CA GLY A 131 2.17 4.79 16.60
C GLY A 131 2.85 3.65 15.82
N ALA A 132 2.15 2.58 15.46
CA ALA A 132 2.69 1.58 14.53
C ALA A 132 2.99 2.20 13.15
N GLU A 133 2.29 3.27 12.80
CA GLU A 133 2.50 4.09 11.62
C GLU A 133 3.89 4.78 11.58
N ASP A 134 4.54 4.99 12.73
CA ASP A 134 5.88 5.57 12.82
C ASP A 134 6.97 4.49 13.02
N ARG A 135 6.57 3.24 13.29
CA ARG A 135 7.48 2.10 13.55
C ARG A 135 7.64 1.17 12.35
N GLY A 136 7.09 1.53 11.19
CA GLY A 136 7.24 0.75 9.96
C GLY A 136 6.17 -0.27 9.67
N SER A 137 4.99 -0.09 10.25
CA SER A 137 3.76 -0.78 9.84
C SER A 137 3.75 -2.31 10.08
N HIS A 138 2.64 -2.98 9.70
CA HIS A 138 2.42 -4.43 9.83
C HIS A 138 2.29 -5.12 8.45
N PRO A 139 3.38 -5.20 7.65
CA PRO A 139 3.29 -5.65 6.27
C PRO A 139 2.96 -7.13 6.15
N TRP A 140 1.96 -7.45 5.33
CA TRP A 140 1.65 -8.82 4.94
C TRP A 140 2.39 -9.19 3.66
N ARG A 141 3.36 -10.10 3.79
CA ARG A 141 4.19 -10.54 2.65
C ARG A 141 3.36 -10.98 1.44
N ARG A 142 2.26 -11.72 1.66
CA ARG A 142 1.40 -12.18 0.56
C ARG A 142 0.77 -11.03 -0.23
N ILE A 143 0.39 -9.95 0.46
CA ILE A 143 -0.16 -8.75 -0.20
C ILE A 143 0.94 -8.14 -1.06
N ARG A 144 2.17 -8.00 -0.58
CA ARG A 144 3.28 -7.41 -1.35
C ARG A 144 3.57 -8.10 -2.70
N TYR A 145 3.36 -9.42 -2.79
CA TYR A 145 3.58 -10.23 -4.00
C TYR A 145 2.29 -10.52 -4.80
N TRP A 146 1.19 -9.83 -4.50
CA TRP A 146 -0.08 -10.15 -5.13
C TRP A 146 -0.07 -9.87 -6.64
N GLY A 147 -0.58 -10.82 -7.43
CA GLY A 147 -0.57 -10.74 -8.90
C GLY A 147 -1.34 -9.55 -9.48
N LEU A 148 -2.22 -8.90 -8.71
CA LEU A 148 -2.86 -7.65 -9.08
C LEU A 148 -1.82 -6.56 -9.38
N TRP A 149 -0.76 -6.46 -8.57
CA TRP A 149 0.29 -5.45 -8.74
C TRP A 149 1.04 -5.64 -10.05
N ASN A 150 1.28 -6.90 -10.45
CA ASN A 150 1.89 -7.22 -11.73
C ASN A 150 1.06 -6.71 -12.91
N ARG A 151 -0.28 -6.80 -12.82
CA ARG A 151 -1.18 -6.30 -13.86
C ARG A 151 -1.17 -4.77 -13.91
N MET A 152 -1.18 -4.10 -12.76
CA MET A 152 -1.11 -2.64 -12.72
C MET A 152 0.23 -2.10 -13.24
N ALA A 153 1.34 -2.70 -12.82
CA ALA A 153 2.69 -2.38 -13.31
C ALA A 153 2.83 -2.62 -14.81
N ASN A 154 2.07 -3.56 -15.38
CA ASN A 154 2.09 -3.84 -16.82
C ASN A 154 1.18 -2.90 -17.62
N TYR A 155 0.07 -2.44 -17.03
CA TYR A 155 -0.87 -1.51 -17.69
C TYR A 155 -0.22 -0.13 -17.88
N PHE A 156 0.35 0.41 -16.80
CA PHE A 156 1.23 1.58 -16.85
C PHE A 156 2.66 1.08 -16.67
N PRO A 157 3.43 0.86 -17.77
CA PRO A 157 4.78 0.31 -17.66
C PRO A 157 5.68 1.30 -16.93
N ILE A 158 5.83 1.10 -15.62
CA ILE A 158 6.74 1.88 -14.80
C ILE A 158 8.07 1.15 -14.74
N ASN A 159 9.11 1.82 -15.19
CA ASN A 159 10.47 1.33 -15.13
C ASN A 159 11.21 2.09 -14.04
N LEU A 160 11.94 1.36 -13.21
CA LEU A 160 12.89 1.99 -12.32
C LEU A 160 14.24 2.09 -13.03
N VAL A 161 14.66 3.31 -13.32
CA VAL A 161 15.95 3.59 -13.96
C VAL A 161 16.79 4.37 -12.97
N LEU A 162 17.97 3.85 -12.65
CA LEU A 162 18.94 4.56 -11.84
C LEU A 162 19.65 5.59 -12.72
N SER A 163 19.60 6.86 -12.33
CA SER A 163 20.30 7.91 -13.06
C SER A 163 21.82 7.73 -12.93
N GLU A 164 22.54 7.88 -14.04
CA GLU A 164 24.01 7.89 -14.04
C GLU A 164 24.58 9.01 -13.18
N GLU A 165 23.88 10.15 -13.06
CA GLU A 165 24.30 11.28 -12.24
C GLU A 165 24.32 10.93 -10.75
N LEU A 166 23.37 10.10 -10.31
CA LEU A 166 23.35 9.63 -8.93
C LEU A 166 24.58 8.77 -8.64
N LEU A 167 24.91 7.85 -9.55
CA LEU A 167 26.10 6.99 -9.46
C LEU A 167 27.42 7.78 -9.52
N LYS A 168 27.45 8.87 -10.28
CA LYS A 168 28.63 9.73 -10.45
C LYS A 168 28.76 10.81 -9.37
N SER A 169 27.81 10.91 -8.45
CA SER A 169 27.89 11.90 -7.38
C SER A 169 29.16 11.70 -6.53
N ASP A 170 29.88 12.79 -6.26
CA ASP A 170 31.16 12.76 -5.53
C ASP A 170 31.04 12.05 -4.18
N HIS A 171 29.89 12.18 -3.52
CA HIS A 171 29.58 11.51 -2.27
C HIS A 171 29.54 9.97 -2.43
N ILE A 172 28.88 9.45 -3.46
CA ILE A 172 28.81 8.00 -3.70
C ILE A 172 30.16 7.48 -4.19
N LEU A 173 30.88 8.22 -5.03
CA LEU A 173 32.23 7.87 -5.48
C LEU A 173 33.23 7.83 -4.33
N CYS A 174 33.18 8.79 -3.39
CA CYS A 174 34.04 8.79 -2.20
C CYS A 174 33.77 7.59 -1.29
N VAL A 175 32.51 7.17 -1.14
CA VAL A 175 32.12 6.01 -0.33
C VAL A 175 32.45 4.70 -1.04
N SER A 176 32.35 4.65 -2.37
CA SER A 176 32.67 3.47 -3.19
C SER A 176 34.18 3.20 -3.30
N ARG A 177 35.04 4.17 -2.93
CA ARG A 177 36.50 3.98 -2.81
C ARG A 177 36.91 3.12 -1.62
N ASP A 178 36.06 2.96 -0.62
CA ASP A 178 36.29 2.02 0.48
C ASP A 178 35.99 0.59 -0.01
N GLU A 179 37.03 -0.23 -0.19
CA GLU A 179 36.90 -1.60 -0.74
C GLU A 179 35.95 -2.49 0.07
N ASN A 180 35.83 -2.26 1.38
CA ASN A 180 34.90 -2.99 2.23
C ASN A 180 33.44 -2.64 1.93
N LEU A 181 33.15 -1.35 1.65
CA LEU A 181 31.82 -0.90 1.26
C LEU A 181 31.52 -1.19 -0.22
N ARG A 182 32.51 -1.25 -1.10
CA ARG A 182 32.35 -1.62 -2.52
C ARG A 182 31.72 -3.01 -2.65
N ASN A 183 32.16 -3.97 -1.83
CA ASN A 183 31.59 -5.32 -1.76
C ASN A 183 30.19 -5.37 -1.12
N SER A 184 29.79 -4.32 -0.40
CA SER A 184 28.45 -4.17 0.16
C SER A 184 27.48 -3.43 -0.79
N SER A 185 28.01 -2.70 -1.78
CA SER A 185 27.21 -1.95 -2.75
C SER A 185 26.64 -2.87 -3.83
N PHE A 186 25.35 -2.79 -4.10
CA PHE A 186 24.71 -3.52 -5.20
C PHE A 186 23.74 -2.58 -5.90
N GLY A 187 23.75 -2.57 -7.23
CA GLY A 187 23.07 -1.54 -8.01
C GLY A 187 23.75 -0.16 -7.90
N GLY A 188 25.00 -0.10 -7.44
CA GLY A 188 25.81 1.13 -7.36
C GLY A 188 25.46 2.08 -6.21
N LEU A 189 24.56 1.69 -5.30
CA LEU A 189 24.27 2.43 -4.06
C LEU A 189 24.85 1.72 -2.82
N PRO A 190 25.59 2.44 -1.94
CA PRO A 190 25.98 1.96 -0.61
C PRO A 190 24.78 1.55 0.27
N ARG A 191 24.90 0.46 1.04
CA ARG A 191 23.81 0.01 1.95
C ARG A 191 23.81 0.69 3.32
N ASN A 192 24.89 1.38 3.68
CA ASN A 192 25.06 2.01 5.00
C ASN A 192 24.58 3.47 5.03
N MET A 193 23.68 3.84 4.11
CA MET A 193 23.19 5.20 3.96
C MET A 193 21.68 5.22 3.76
N ASN A 194 21.07 6.32 4.21
CA ASN A 194 19.66 6.59 3.98
C ASN A 194 19.52 7.44 2.71
N TYR A 195 18.60 7.06 1.84
CA TYR A 195 18.31 7.77 0.60
C TYR A 195 16.89 8.34 0.67
N LEU A 196 16.74 9.62 0.35
CA LEU A 196 15.43 10.25 0.21
C LEU A 196 15.09 10.36 -1.28
N VAL A 197 13.96 9.77 -1.67
CA VAL A 197 13.44 9.86 -3.03
C VAL A 197 12.24 10.80 -3.02
N GLY A 198 12.38 11.95 -3.67
CA GLY A 198 11.25 12.84 -3.94
C GLY A 198 10.40 12.28 -5.08
N TYR A 199 9.13 12.03 -4.80
CA TYR A 199 8.14 11.68 -5.83
C TYR A 199 6.95 12.63 -5.70
N HIS A 200 6.69 13.41 -6.75
CA HIS A 200 5.62 14.41 -6.78
C HIS A 200 4.51 14.03 -7.78
N PRO A 201 3.65 13.05 -7.46
CA PRO A 201 2.45 12.73 -8.22
C PRO A 201 1.26 13.50 -7.63
N HIS A 202 0.37 14.05 -8.47
CA HIS A 202 -0.87 14.63 -7.98
C HIS A 202 -2.01 13.57 -7.97
N GLY A 203 -2.52 13.19 -6.80
CA GLY A 203 -3.77 12.41 -6.62
C GLY A 203 -3.62 10.87 -6.63
N VAL A 204 -4.64 10.15 -7.15
CA VAL A 204 -4.66 8.66 -7.36
C VAL A 204 -3.40 8.16 -8.12
N PHE A 205 -2.69 9.08 -8.76
CA PHE A 205 -1.42 8.89 -9.45
C PHE A 205 -0.22 8.56 -8.54
N SER A 206 -0.33 8.62 -7.21
CA SER A 206 0.70 8.06 -6.31
C SER A 206 0.82 6.53 -6.41
N THR A 207 -0.11 5.88 -7.11
CA THR A 207 -0.05 4.47 -7.49
C THR A 207 1.31 4.08 -8.12
N GLY A 208 1.98 5.00 -8.82
CA GLY A 208 3.31 4.75 -9.37
C GLY A 208 4.38 4.47 -8.31
N ALA A 209 4.51 5.34 -7.31
CA ALA A 209 5.42 5.09 -6.18
C ALA A 209 4.97 3.89 -5.36
N PHE A 210 3.67 3.74 -5.14
CA PHE A 210 3.13 2.59 -4.42
C PHE A 210 3.54 1.26 -5.07
N ILE A 211 3.28 1.07 -6.37
CA ILE A 211 3.62 -0.16 -7.08
C ILE A 211 5.14 -0.42 -7.05
N ASN A 212 5.97 0.61 -7.17
CA ASN A 212 7.43 0.42 -7.22
C ASN A 212 8.08 0.19 -5.88
N PHE A 213 7.66 0.91 -4.84
CA PHE A 213 8.35 0.91 -3.55
C PHE A 213 7.64 0.03 -2.52
N MET A 214 6.32 -0.12 -2.60
CA MET A 214 5.55 -0.90 -1.62
C MET A 214 5.26 -2.33 -2.06
N THR A 215 5.33 -2.61 -3.37
CA THR A 215 5.05 -3.95 -3.92
C THR A 215 6.28 -4.51 -4.63
N GLU A 216 6.27 -5.81 -4.90
CA GLU A 216 7.35 -6.45 -5.68
C GLU A 216 7.05 -6.55 -7.18
N ALA A 217 6.07 -5.81 -7.69
CA ALA A 217 5.62 -5.92 -9.07
C ALA A 217 6.67 -5.52 -10.13
N THR A 218 7.58 -4.62 -9.76
CA THR A 218 8.71 -4.18 -10.58
C THR A 218 10.04 -4.76 -10.09
N GLY A 219 10.01 -5.60 -9.04
CA GLY A 219 11.21 -6.27 -8.53
C GLY A 219 12.19 -5.33 -7.82
N PHE A 220 11.69 -4.36 -7.04
CA PHE A 220 12.55 -3.43 -6.29
C PHE A 220 13.58 -4.15 -5.43
N SER A 221 13.20 -5.22 -4.73
CA SER A 221 14.13 -5.97 -3.88
C SER A 221 15.23 -6.68 -4.68
N ILE A 222 15.01 -6.93 -5.97
CA ILE A 222 16.01 -7.49 -6.90
C ILE A 222 16.92 -6.38 -7.42
N ALA A 223 16.35 -5.21 -7.76
CA ALA A 223 17.12 -4.05 -8.24
C ALA A 223 18.04 -3.46 -7.16
N PHE A 224 17.56 -3.41 -5.92
CA PHE A 224 18.32 -2.91 -4.76
C PHE A 224 18.24 -3.88 -3.56
N PRO A 225 18.98 -5.00 -3.61
CA PRO A 225 19.03 -5.94 -2.51
C PRO A 225 19.68 -5.28 -1.29
N GLY A 226 18.99 -5.39 -0.16
CA GLY A 226 19.43 -4.81 1.12
C GLY A 226 18.96 -3.38 1.38
N LEU A 227 18.39 -2.68 0.38
CA LEU A 227 17.69 -1.43 0.64
C LEU A 227 16.23 -1.73 1.00
N THR A 228 15.74 -1.15 2.09
CA THR A 228 14.33 -1.22 2.46
C THR A 228 13.63 0.07 2.04
N PRO A 229 12.68 0.03 1.10
CA PRO A 229 11.91 1.21 0.75
C PRO A 229 10.93 1.55 1.88
N TRP A 230 10.82 2.84 2.18
CA TRP A 230 9.82 3.40 3.09
C TRP A 230 9.01 4.42 2.31
N LEU A 231 7.69 4.26 2.31
CA LEU A 231 6.80 5.21 1.64
C LEU A 231 6.17 6.15 2.67
N ALA A 232 6.44 7.43 2.49
CA ALA A 232 5.90 8.49 3.31
C ALA A 232 4.43 8.76 2.91
N VAL A 233 3.50 8.62 3.86
CA VAL A 233 2.06 8.79 3.63
C VAL A 233 1.49 9.85 4.56
N LEU A 234 0.53 10.62 4.05
CA LEU A 234 -0.12 11.70 4.81
C LEU A 234 -0.82 11.16 6.06
N LYS A 235 -0.61 11.82 7.20
CA LYS A 235 -1.18 11.45 8.51
C LYS A 235 -2.71 11.28 8.50
N ALA A 236 -3.42 12.02 7.64
CA ALA A 236 -4.87 11.93 7.50
C ALA A 236 -5.36 10.50 7.18
N HIS A 237 -4.57 9.73 6.43
CA HIS A 237 -4.91 8.35 6.07
C HIS A 237 -4.91 7.40 7.27
N PHE A 238 -4.12 7.68 8.31
CA PHE A 238 -4.05 6.84 9.52
C PHE A 238 -5.16 7.13 10.53
N LYS A 239 -5.99 8.16 10.31
CA LYS A 239 -7.13 8.49 11.20
C LYS A 239 -8.37 7.63 10.96
N SER A 240 -8.48 6.98 9.79
CA SER A 240 -9.63 6.16 9.44
C SER A 240 -9.39 4.69 9.79
N PRO A 241 -10.27 4.03 10.56
CA PRO A 241 -9.95 2.76 11.20
C PRO A 241 -9.55 1.63 10.26
N PHE A 242 -10.51 1.17 9.47
CA PHE A 242 -10.27 0.07 8.53
C PHE A 242 -9.30 0.45 7.40
N TYR A 243 -9.26 1.74 7.04
CA TYR A 243 -8.35 2.23 6.02
C TYR A 243 -6.89 2.22 6.48
N ARG A 244 -6.64 2.54 7.76
CA ARG A 244 -5.31 2.45 8.39
C ARG A 244 -4.79 1.01 8.35
N ASP A 245 -5.58 0.04 8.80
CA ASP A 245 -5.16 -1.36 8.83
C ASP A 245 -4.90 -1.90 7.42
N TYR A 246 -5.73 -1.52 6.45
CA TYR A 246 -5.50 -1.83 5.04
C TYR A 246 -4.16 -1.28 4.56
N LEU A 247 -3.90 0.02 4.76
CA LEU A 247 -2.64 0.64 4.37
C LEU A 247 -1.45 -0.01 5.06
N MET A 248 -1.57 -0.31 6.34
CA MET A 248 -0.48 -0.90 7.10
C MET A 248 -0.07 -2.29 6.58
N SER A 249 -1.02 -3.02 6.00
CA SER A 249 -0.76 -4.35 5.43
C SER A 249 0.06 -4.34 4.13
N LEU A 250 0.14 -3.21 3.41
CA LEU A 250 0.69 -3.14 2.05
C LEU A 250 2.23 -3.13 2.00
N GLY A 251 2.90 -2.65 3.06
CA GLY A 251 4.36 -2.53 3.10
C GLY A 251 4.84 -1.66 4.27
N LYS A 252 6.09 -1.17 4.21
CA LYS A 252 6.63 -0.26 5.23
C LYS A 252 6.21 1.18 4.96
N LEU A 253 5.45 1.74 5.89
CA LEU A 253 4.95 3.10 5.85
C LEU A 253 5.57 3.93 6.95
N GLU A 254 5.72 5.22 6.69
CA GLU A 254 6.07 6.24 7.68
C GLU A 254 5.11 7.42 7.52
N THR A 255 4.69 8.02 8.64
CA THR A 255 3.85 9.21 8.58
C THR A 255 4.67 10.45 8.33
N VAL A 256 4.23 11.27 7.38
CA VAL A 256 4.78 12.62 7.26
C VAL A 256 4.10 13.46 8.34
N HIS A 257 4.88 13.89 9.32
CA HIS A 257 4.44 14.93 10.24
C HIS A 257 4.49 16.29 9.55
N ASP A 258 3.50 17.14 9.83
CA ASP A 258 3.52 18.57 9.49
C ASP A 258 4.56 19.29 10.37
N THR A 259 5.83 18.89 10.29
CA THR A 259 6.94 19.77 10.64
C THR A 259 7.26 20.52 9.37
N GLY A 260 6.99 21.83 9.37
CA GLY A 260 7.14 22.69 8.21
C GLY A 260 8.43 22.46 7.45
N TRP A 261 8.32 21.82 6.29
CA TRP A 261 9.34 21.84 5.26
C TRP A 261 9.23 23.18 4.54
N SER A 262 9.76 24.24 5.15
CA SER A 262 10.21 25.39 4.39
C SER A 262 11.42 24.95 3.58
N VAL A 263 11.21 24.79 2.28
CA VAL A 263 12.21 24.62 1.22
C VAL A 263 13.28 25.71 1.33
#